data_AF-A0A2D5ZTH3-F1
#
_entry.id   AF-A0A2D5ZTH3-F1
#
_cell.length_a   1.000
_cell.length_b   1.000
_cell.length_c   1.000
_cell.angle_alpha   90.00
_cell.angle_beta   90.00
_cell.angle_gamma   90.00
#
_symmetry.space_group_name_H-M   'P 1'
#
loop_
_entity.id
_entity.type
_entity.pdbx_description
1 polymer ?
#
loop_
_entity_poly.entity_id
_entity_poly.type
_entity_poly.pdbx_seq_one_letter_code
_entity_poly.pdbx_strand_id
1 'polypeptide(L)'
;MKDVEGSVFRQGCSQVGLFLLTFLFFFSSQAGDYRLKVIDRTVPEHCAGGYSDERFNVNPMMVFAISVEGSSDRGFTLEYPMTRGSASFLWQGFKDGRFGRGQNFIDQVRQAPQPVQRDYQLMMRNFQRRGVDFGSEGDVLELLSWLYLEHKINQSLQQSGAIASNTRKYFVTGGVEYSHSARGSAIGELDVLVGDVQTCKIIAYGEAKLGAHRSRKAWEQINRFHHFLTGQGYNIQLELLPTGNIFR
;
A
#
# COMPACT_ATOMS: atom_id res chain seq x y z
N MET A 1 15.45 54.75 81.39
CA MET A 1 16.33 55.82 80.88
C MET A 1 16.52 55.59 79.40
N LYS A 2 16.03 56.56 78.61
CA LYS A 2 16.38 56.91 77.22
C LYS A 2 16.06 55.91 76.09
N ASP A 3 14.99 56.29 75.39
CA ASP A 3 14.78 56.24 73.94
C ASP A 3 16.06 56.49 73.13
N VAL A 4 16.17 55.94 71.92
CA VAL A 4 16.25 56.71 70.65
C VAL A 4 15.79 55.82 69.47
N GLU A 5 14.94 56.43 68.65
CA GLU A 5 14.37 56.03 67.36
C GLU A 5 15.41 55.88 66.23
N GLY A 6 15.04 55.28 65.09
CA GLY A 6 15.85 55.44 63.88
C GLY A 6 15.48 54.54 62.70
N SER A 7 14.51 55.01 61.92
CA SER A 7 14.09 54.60 60.57
C SER A 7 15.17 54.11 59.59
N VAL A 8 14.80 53.30 58.57
CA VAL A 8 14.80 53.66 57.12
C VAL A 8 14.55 52.42 56.24
N PHE A 9 13.51 52.51 55.42
CA PHE A 9 13.30 51.96 54.06
C PHE A 9 14.27 50.88 53.51
N ARG A 10 13.68 49.81 52.95
CA ARG A 10 13.62 49.61 51.48
C ARG A 10 12.71 48.42 51.11
N GLN A 11 11.63 48.76 50.41
CA GLN A 11 10.86 47.84 49.58
C GLN A 11 11.76 47.32 48.45
N GLY A 12 11.96 46.00 48.39
CA GLY A 12 12.58 45.28 47.29
C GLY A 12 11.59 44.28 46.73
N CYS A 13 10.76 44.75 45.81
CA CYS A 13 9.85 43.94 45.00
C CYS A 13 10.68 43.12 44.01
N SER A 14 10.76 41.81 44.19
CA SER A 14 11.21 40.88 43.16
C SER A 14 10.16 39.79 43.00
N GLN A 15 9.06 40.15 42.33
CA GLN A 15 8.25 39.16 41.61
C GLN A 15 9.14 38.60 40.50
N VAL A 16 9.83 37.50 40.79
CA VAL A 16 10.37 36.63 39.74
C VAL A 16 9.14 36.00 39.08
N GLY A 17 8.61 36.71 38.09
CA GLY A 17 7.65 36.17 37.16
C GLY A 17 8.31 35.01 36.45
N LEU A 18 8.07 33.80 36.96
CA LEU A 18 8.35 32.56 36.27
C LEU A 18 7.41 32.53 35.06
N PHE A 19 7.80 33.23 34.00
CA PHE A 19 7.27 33.05 32.66
C PHE A 19 7.64 31.61 32.26
N LEU A 20 6.77 30.67 32.65
CA LEU A 20 6.66 29.38 32.01
C LEU A 20 6.24 29.67 30.57
N LEU A 21 7.22 30.00 29.73
CA LEU A 21 7.09 29.97 28.29
C LEU A 21 6.91 28.50 27.95
N THR A 22 5.66 28.06 27.98
CA THR A 22 5.21 26.82 27.35
C THR A 22 5.51 27.00 25.87
N PHE A 23 6.74 26.66 25.48
CA PHE A 23 7.13 26.46 24.09
C PHE A 23 6.32 25.25 23.63
N LEU A 24 5.06 25.51 23.25
CA LEU A 24 4.29 24.64 22.39
C LEU A 24 5.05 24.62 21.08
N PHE A 25 6.04 23.73 20.98
CA PHE A 25 6.50 23.23 19.70
C PHE A 25 5.26 22.62 19.04
N PHE A 26 4.56 23.45 18.27
CA PHE A 26 3.69 22.98 17.22
C PHE A 26 4.61 22.28 16.23
N PHE A 27 4.92 21.01 16.51
CA PHE A 27 5.28 20.07 15.48
C PHE A 27 4.04 19.99 14.60
N SER A 28 3.97 20.89 13.61
CA SER A 28 3.13 20.67 12.46
C SER A 28 3.64 19.39 11.84
N SER A 29 3.04 18.26 12.21
CA SER A 29 3.18 17.02 11.46
C SER A 29 2.86 17.39 10.03
N GLN A 30 3.86 17.44 9.16
CA GLN A 30 3.59 17.50 7.73
C GLN A 30 2.74 16.27 7.47
N ALA A 31 1.52 16.47 6.98
CA ALA A 31 0.70 15.34 6.59
C ALA A 31 1.34 14.74 5.33
N GLY A 32 1.47 13.41 5.31
CA GLY A 32 1.87 12.71 4.10
C GLY A 32 0.90 13.02 2.97
N ASP A 33 1.40 13.21 1.76
CA ASP A 33 0.55 13.33 0.57
C ASP A 33 0.58 12.02 -0.22
N TYR A 34 -0.61 11.58 -0.64
CA TYR A 34 -0.82 10.33 -1.33
C TYR A 34 -1.59 10.58 -2.62
N ARG A 35 -1.07 10.10 -3.74
CA ARG A 35 -1.68 10.27 -5.05
C ARG A 35 -1.94 8.93 -5.70
N LEU A 36 -3.13 8.79 -6.26
CA LEU A 36 -3.47 7.67 -7.10
C LEU A 36 -2.86 7.90 -8.49
N LYS A 37 -1.89 7.07 -8.86
CA LYS A 37 -1.41 6.96 -10.25
C LYS A 37 -2.47 6.31 -11.13
N VAL A 38 -3.28 5.44 -10.53
CA VAL A 38 -4.27 4.59 -11.21
C VAL A 38 -5.66 4.81 -10.60
N ILE A 39 -6.67 5.01 -11.44
CA ILE A 39 -8.07 5.11 -11.00
C ILE A 39 -8.70 3.72 -10.98
N ASP A 40 -8.69 3.08 -9.80
CA ASP A 40 -9.30 1.76 -9.59
C ASP A 40 -10.79 1.88 -9.22
N ARG A 41 -11.66 1.62 -10.19
CA ARG A 41 -13.13 1.66 -10.03
C ARG A 41 -13.69 0.44 -9.28
N THR A 42 -12.84 -0.46 -8.80
CA THR A 42 -13.26 -1.60 -7.98
C THR A 42 -13.18 -1.32 -6.47
N VAL A 43 -12.47 -0.24 -6.10
CA VAL A 43 -12.45 0.32 -4.75
C VAL A 43 -13.84 0.92 -4.45
N PRO A 44 -14.43 0.68 -3.27
CA PRO A 44 -15.70 1.31 -2.89
C PRO A 44 -15.63 2.83 -3.01
N GLU A 45 -16.69 3.47 -3.52
CA GLU A 45 -16.71 4.91 -3.81
C GLU A 45 -16.32 5.76 -2.59
N HIS A 46 -16.83 5.40 -1.40
CA HIS A 46 -16.50 6.09 -0.15
C HIS A 46 -15.04 5.90 0.30
N CYS A 47 -14.34 4.90 -0.26
CA CYS A 47 -12.90 4.68 -0.09
C CYS A 47 -12.05 5.20 -1.26
N ALA A 48 -12.64 5.56 -2.40
CA ALA A 48 -11.90 5.97 -3.61
C ALA A 48 -11.34 7.41 -3.51
N GLY A 49 -11.78 8.20 -2.54
CA GLY A 49 -11.20 9.52 -2.24
C GLY A 49 -9.74 9.42 -1.75
N GLY A 50 -9.00 10.53 -1.83
CA GLY A 50 -7.57 10.62 -1.50
C GLY A 50 -7.21 9.87 -0.22
N TYR A 51 -6.09 9.15 -0.25
CA TYR A 51 -5.63 8.43 0.94
C TYR A 51 -5.20 9.46 1.97
N SER A 52 -5.81 9.39 3.14
CA SER A 52 -5.33 10.12 4.29
C SER A 52 -4.40 9.24 5.10
N ASP A 53 -3.50 9.93 5.75
CA ASP A 53 -2.62 9.49 6.81
C ASP A 53 -3.33 8.57 7.84
N GLU A 54 -4.57 8.91 8.23
CA GLU A 54 -5.39 8.08 9.12
C GLU A 54 -5.70 6.68 8.58
N ARG A 55 -5.74 6.47 7.26
CA ARG A 55 -6.04 5.15 6.69
C ARG A 55 -4.92 4.15 6.95
N PHE A 56 -3.69 4.62 7.15
CA PHE A 56 -2.51 3.79 7.45
C PHE A 56 -2.24 3.64 8.94
N ASN A 57 -3.02 4.30 9.80
CA ASN A 57 -2.91 4.16 11.25
C ASN A 57 -3.59 2.86 11.74
N VAL A 58 -2.99 1.72 11.36
CA VAL A 58 -3.37 0.36 11.77
C VAL A 58 -2.13 -0.31 12.35
N ASN A 59 -2.31 -0.98 13.50
CA ASN A 59 -1.22 -1.65 14.21
C ASN A 59 -1.72 -2.99 14.78
N PRO A 60 -1.12 -4.14 14.42
CA PRO A 60 -0.02 -4.29 13.45
C PRO A 60 -0.47 -4.05 12.01
N MET A 61 0.47 -3.64 11.16
CA MET A 61 0.29 -3.52 9.71
C MET A 61 0.94 -4.71 9.01
N MET A 62 0.17 -5.43 8.20
CA MET A 62 0.70 -6.56 7.46
C MET A 62 1.50 -6.11 6.25
N VAL A 63 2.65 -6.74 6.03
CA VAL A 63 3.51 -6.51 4.87
C VAL A 63 3.83 -7.80 4.13
N PHE A 64 3.96 -7.70 2.82
CA PHE A 64 4.28 -8.85 1.99
C PHE A 64 5.00 -8.44 0.70
N ALA A 65 5.77 -9.37 0.16
CA ALA A 65 6.32 -9.28 -1.17
C ALA A 65 5.78 -10.42 -2.03
N ILE A 66 5.28 -10.11 -3.22
CA ILE A 66 4.74 -11.09 -4.18
C ILE A 66 5.61 -11.16 -5.43
N SER A 67 5.85 -12.38 -5.91
CA SER A 67 6.59 -12.65 -7.15
C SER A 67 5.94 -13.78 -7.93
N VAL A 68 6.55 -14.14 -9.05
CA VAL A 68 6.23 -15.33 -9.84
C VAL A 68 6.55 -16.62 -9.09
N GLU A 69 6.01 -17.74 -9.58
CA GLU A 69 6.23 -19.09 -9.03
C GLU A 69 7.72 -19.42 -8.86
N GLY A 70 8.08 -20.08 -7.74
CA GLY A 70 9.45 -20.47 -7.41
C GLY A 70 10.33 -19.35 -6.84
N SER A 71 9.72 -18.27 -6.33
CA SER A 71 10.43 -17.11 -5.77
C SER A 71 10.46 -17.08 -4.23
N SER A 72 9.71 -17.94 -3.55
CA SER A 72 9.59 -18.04 -2.09
C SER A 72 10.94 -18.32 -1.42
N ASP A 73 11.72 -19.25 -1.97
CA ASP A 73 13.10 -19.55 -1.53
C ASP A 73 14.06 -18.36 -1.67
N ARG A 74 13.64 -17.27 -2.33
CA ARG A 74 14.39 -16.02 -2.48
C ARG A 74 13.90 -14.92 -1.53
N GLY A 75 12.97 -15.22 -0.63
CA GLY A 75 12.49 -14.30 0.39
C GLY A 75 11.22 -13.53 0.00
N PHE A 76 10.48 -13.96 -1.02
CA PHE A 76 9.12 -13.49 -1.25
C PHE A 76 8.13 -14.24 -0.34
N THR A 77 7.14 -13.55 0.20
CA THR A 77 6.12 -14.15 1.07
C THR A 77 5.02 -14.82 0.26
N LEU A 78 4.70 -14.30 -0.92
CA LEU A 78 3.64 -14.81 -1.79
C LEU A 78 4.16 -15.10 -3.19
N GLU A 79 3.54 -16.07 -3.84
CA GLU A 79 3.76 -16.39 -5.25
C GLU A 79 2.45 -16.33 -6.02
N TYR A 80 2.47 -15.64 -7.15
CA TYR A 80 1.43 -15.76 -8.16
C TYR A 80 1.81 -16.91 -9.11
N PRO A 81 0.88 -17.83 -9.45
CA PRO A 81 1.17 -19.03 -10.25
C PRO A 81 1.33 -18.70 -11.74
N MET A 82 2.40 -17.98 -12.06
CA MET A 82 2.85 -17.66 -13.40
C MET A 82 4.38 -17.75 -13.48
N THR A 83 4.90 -17.85 -14.70
CA THR A 83 6.31 -17.66 -14.98
C THR A 83 6.57 -16.25 -15.50
N ARG A 84 7.83 -15.79 -15.43
CA ARG A 84 8.23 -14.53 -16.09
C ARG A 84 8.01 -14.58 -17.61
N GLY A 85 8.21 -15.73 -18.24
CA GLY A 85 7.94 -15.91 -19.68
C GLY A 85 6.47 -15.66 -20.02
N SER A 86 5.55 -16.14 -19.17
CA SER A 86 4.12 -15.86 -19.28
C SER A 86 3.81 -14.38 -19.13
N ALA A 87 4.43 -13.70 -18.17
CA ALA A 87 4.25 -12.26 -17.97
C ALA A 87 4.70 -11.45 -19.20
N SER A 88 5.89 -11.75 -19.72
CA SER A 88 6.42 -11.12 -20.93
C SER A 88 5.54 -11.37 -22.15
N PHE A 89 5.08 -12.60 -22.35
CA PHE A 89 4.15 -12.95 -23.43
C PHE A 89 2.84 -12.17 -23.33
N LEU A 90 2.22 -12.12 -22.14
CA LEU A 90 0.98 -11.38 -21.92
C LEU A 90 1.18 -9.88 -22.12
N TRP A 91 2.23 -9.30 -21.54
CA TRP A 91 2.55 -7.87 -21.67
C TRP A 91 2.64 -7.43 -23.14
N GLN A 92 3.24 -8.24 -24.02
CA GLN A 92 3.34 -7.93 -25.45
C GLN A 92 1.98 -7.75 -26.13
N GLY A 93 0.92 -8.39 -25.64
CA GLY A 93 -0.44 -8.24 -26.15
C GLY A 93 -1.19 -7.00 -25.65
N PHE A 94 -0.71 -6.37 -24.58
CA PHE A 94 -1.35 -5.22 -23.94
C PHE A 94 -0.59 -3.91 -24.11
N LYS A 95 0.75 -3.96 -24.29
CA LYS A 95 1.57 -2.77 -24.50
C LYS A 95 1.10 -1.95 -25.70
N ASP A 96 1.35 -0.64 -25.65
CA ASP A 96 1.04 0.33 -26.70
C ASP A 96 -0.46 0.47 -27.03
N GLY A 97 -1.35 0.08 -26.11
CA GLY A 97 -2.80 0.18 -26.33
C GLY A 97 -3.34 -0.73 -27.44
N ARG A 98 -2.56 -1.72 -27.89
CA ARG A 98 -2.95 -2.71 -28.92
C ARG A 98 -3.82 -3.83 -28.35
N PHE A 99 -4.70 -3.49 -27.41
CA PHE A 99 -5.51 -4.38 -26.57
C PHE A 99 -6.16 -5.53 -27.35
N GLY A 100 -5.52 -6.70 -27.41
CA GLY A 100 -6.11 -7.90 -28.01
C GLY A 100 -6.60 -7.72 -29.46
N ARG A 101 -5.99 -6.85 -30.28
CA ARG A 101 -6.48 -6.58 -31.66
C ARG A 101 -5.68 -7.24 -32.78
N GLY A 102 -4.62 -7.96 -32.48
CA GLY A 102 -3.99 -8.84 -33.45
C GLY A 102 -4.69 -10.19 -33.43
N GLN A 103 -5.39 -10.57 -34.50
CA GLN A 103 -5.94 -11.93 -34.66
C GLN A 103 -4.85 -12.98 -34.34
N ASN A 104 -3.62 -12.73 -34.79
CA ASN A 104 -2.44 -13.55 -34.51
C ASN A 104 -2.13 -13.70 -33.01
N PHE A 105 -2.28 -12.65 -32.20
CA PHE A 105 -2.02 -12.74 -30.76
C PHE A 105 -3.13 -13.49 -30.03
N ILE A 106 -4.40 -13.26 -30.39
CA ILE A 106 -5.52 -14.02 -29.81
C ILE A 106 -5.35 -15.51 -30.12
N ASP A 107 -4.96 -15.87 -31.34
CA ASP A 107 -4.73 -17.26 -31.72
C ASP A 107 -3.54 -17.87 -30.98
N GLN A 108 -2.47 -17.09 -30.74
CA GLN A 108 -1.37 -17.52 -29.86
C GLN A 108 -1.83 -17.77 -28.43
N VAL A 109 -2.68 -16.90 -27.85
CA VAL A 109 -3.25 -17.11 -26.51
C VAL A 109 -4.08 -18.39 -26.48
N ARG A 110 -4.94 -18.63 -27.48
CA ARG A 110 -5.78 -19.85 -27.56
C ARG A 110 -4.96 -21.14 -27.60
N GLN A 111 -3.73 -21.08 -28.14
CA GLN A 111 -2.81 -22.21 -28.22
C GLN A 111 -1.85 -22.31 -27.02
N ALA A 112 -1.79 -21.28 -26.17
CA ALA A 112 -0.93 -21.24 -24.99
C ALA A 112 -1.42 -22.20 -23.88
N PRO A 113 -0.57 -22.54 -22.90
CA PRO A 113 -1.00 -23.32 -21.73
C PRO A 113 -2.17 -22.67 -20.97
N GLN A 114 -3.02 -23.50 -20.34
CA GLN A 114 -4.22 -23.05 -19.61
C GLN A 114 -3.99 -21.88 -18.62
N PRO A 115 -2.90 -21.84 -17.83
CA PRO A 115 -2.63 -20.69 -16.96
C PRO A 115 -2.53 -19.35 -17.73
N VAL A 116 -1.88 -19.34 -18.88
CA VAL A 116 -1.74 -18.13 -19.72
C VAL A 116 -3.10 -17.69 -20.27
N GLN A 117 -3.93 -18.65 -20.70
CA GLN A 117 -5.29 -18.37 -21.18
C GLN A 117 -6.15 -17.74 -20.08
N ARG A 118 -6.13 -18.32 -18.88
CA ARG A 118 -6.84 -17.81 -17.70
C ARG A 118 -6.38 -16.39 -17.37
N ASP A 119 -5.08 -16.16 -17.32
CA ASP A 119 -4.50 -14.88 -16.91
C ASP A 119 -4.82 -13.79 -17.94
N TYR A 120 -4.75 -14.10 -19.24
CA TYR A 120 -5.24 -13.22 -20.30
C TYR A 120 -6.70 -12.81 -20.11
N GLN A 121 -7.60 -13.78 -19.82
CA GLN A 121 -9.01 -13.50 -19.59
C GLN A 121 -9.25 -12.67 -18.31
N LEU A 122 -8.44 -12.86 -17.27
CA LEU A 122 -8.48 -12.04 -16.07
C LEU A 122 -8.06 -10.61 -16.38
N MET A 123 -6.94 -10.41 -17.09
CA MET A 123 -6.46 -9.09 -17.49
C MET A 123 -7.50 -8.38 -18.35
N MET A 124 -8.00 -9.00 -19.41
CA MET A 124 -8.98 -8.42 -20.34
C MET A 124 -10.25 -7.90 -19.64
N ARG A 125 -10.71 -8.57 -18.58
CA ARG A 125 -11.93 -8.18 -17.85
C ARG A 125 -11.70 -7.06 -16.84
N ASN A 126 -10.46 -6.84 -16.40
CA ASN A 126 -10.18 -6.02 -15.23
C ASN A 126 -9.34 -4.77 -15.52
N PHE A 127 -8.45 -4.79 -16.52
CA PHE A 127 -7.46 -3.71 -16.69
C PHE A 127 -8.11 -2.32 -16.83
N GLN A 128 -9.19 -2.19 -17.62
CA GLN A 128 -9.89 -0.91 -17.81
C GLN A 128 -10.57 -0.43 -16.54
N ARG A 129 -11.21 -1.34 -15.79
CA ARG A 129 -11.91 -1.01 -14.54
C ARG A 129 -10.93 -0.64 -13.45
N ARG A 130 -9.73 -1.20 -13.50
CA ARG A 130 -8.66 -0.97 -12.54
C ARG A 130 -7.63 0.05 -13.04
N GLY A 131 -7.87 0.73 -14.16
CA GLY A 131 -7.03 1.82 -14.69
C GLY A 131 -5.60 1.46 -15.11
N VAL A 132 -5.29 0.19 -15.36
CA VAL A 132 -3.93 -0.27 -15.72
C VAL A 132 -3.65 -0.03 -17.19
N ASP A 133 -2.53 0.63 -17.53
CA ASP A 133 -2.12 0.97 -18.90
C ASP A 133 -0.97 0.12 -19.47
N PHE A 134 -0.43 -0.81 -18.69
CA PHE A 134 0.63 -1.78 -19.06
C PHE A 134 1.88 -1.14 -19.70
N GLY A 135 2.34 -0.02 -19.12
CA GLY A 135 3.59 0.62 -19.48
C GLY A 135 4.83 -0.26 -19.24
N SER A 136 4.75 -1.23 -18.32
CA SER A 136 5.85 -2.16 -18.02
C SER A 136 5.41 -3.63 -17.96
N GLU A 137 6.37 -4.56 -18.11
CA GLU A 137 6.13 -5.99 -17.90
C GLU A 137 5.59 -6.26 -16.47
N GLY A 138 6.06 -5.48 -15.48
CA GLY A 138 5.71 -5.60 -14.07
C GLY A 138 4.21 -5.43 -13.81
N ASP A 139 3.56 -4.54 -14.56
CA ASP A 139 2.14 -4.21 -14.45
C ASP A 139 1.24 -5.44 -14.67
N VAL A 140 1.72 -6.44 -15.43
CA VAL A 140 1.05 -7.73 -15.58
C VAL A 140 0.96 -8.44 -14.24
N LEU A 141 2.08 -8.55 -13.52
CA LEU A 141 2.10 -9.19 -12.21
C LEU A 141 1.33 -8.36 -11.18
N GLU A 142 1.42 -7.03 -11.22
CA GLU A 142 0.70 -6.16 -10.30
C GLU A 142 -0.82 -6.38 -10.39
N LEU A 143 -1.40 -6.25 -11.59
CA LEU A 143 -2.83 -6.49 -11.79
C LEU A 143 -3.24 -7.90 -11.38
N LEU A 144 -2.49 -8.90 -11.81
CA LEU A 144 -2.81 -10.31 -11.51
C LEU A 144 -2.67 -10.61 -10.00
N SER A 145 -1.73 -9.97 -9.32
CA SER A 145 -1.57 -10.06 -7.86
C SER A 145 -2.76 -9.47 -7.12
N TRP A 146 -3.33 -8.36 -7.58
CA TRP A 146 -4.53 -7.78 -6.97
C TRP A 146 -5.71 -8.75 -7.05
N LEU A 147 -5.94 -9.32 -8.23
CA LEU A 147 -7.03 -10.28 -8.46
C LEU A 147 -6.82 -11.58 -7.68
N TYR A 148 -5.57 -12.04 -7.58
CA TYR A 148 -5.20 -13.21 -6.80
C TYR A 148 -5.48 -13.03 -5.31
N LEU A 149 -5.04 -11.89 -4.75
CA LEU A 149 -5.28 -11.56 -3.35
C LEU A 149 -6.78 -11.40 -3.09
N GLU A 150 -7.51 -10.66 -3.91
CA GLU A 150 -8.97 -10.51 -3.75
C GLU A 150 -9.66 -11.88 -3.72
N HIS A 151 -9.28 -12.80 -4.61
CA HIS A 151 -9.81 -14.16 -4.61
C HIS A 151 -9.45 -14.94 -3.34
N LYS A 152 -8.17 -14.97 -2.96
CA LYS A 152 -7.67 -15.74 -1.80
C LYS A 152 -8.25 -15.25 -0.48
N ILE A 153 -8.36 -13.93 -0.33
CA ILE A 153 -8.93 -13.28 0.85
C ILE A 153 -10.40 -13.66 1.01
N ASN A 154 -11.20 -13.46 -0.05
CA ASN A 154 -12.62 -13.78 -0.01
C ASN A 154 -12.86 -15.28 0.21
N GLN A 155 -12.08 -16.14 -0.44
CA GLN A 155 -12.13 -17.58 -0.23
C GLN A 155 -11.86 -17.95 1.24
N SER A 156 -10.79 -17.39 1.83
CA SER A 156 -10.42 -17.65 3.24
C SER A 156 -11.51 -17.22 4.22
N LEU A 157 -12.08 -16.03 4.03
CA LEU A 157 -13.14 -15.50 4.90
C LEU A 157 -14.46 -16.26 4.76
N GLN A 158 -14.80 -16.73 3.56
CA GLN A 158 -15.97 -17.58 3.34
C GLN A 158 -15.79 -18.96 3.99
N GLN A 159 -14.61 -19.55 3.87
CA GLN A 159 -14.27 -20.84 4.49
C GLN A 159 -14.30 -20.80 6.01
N SER A 160 -13.91 -19.67 6.62
CA SER A 160 -13.99 -19.47 8.08
C SER A 160 -15.38 -19.08 8.58
N GLY A 161 -16.34 -18.79 7.67
CA GLY A 161 -17.66 -18.28 8.02
C GLY A 161 -17.67 -16.81 8.47
N ALA A 162 -16.56 -16.08 8.30
CA ALA A 162 -16.45 -14.67 8.66
C ALA A 162 -17.33 -13.76 7.78
N ILE A 163 -17.64 -14.20 6.55
CA ILE A 163 -18.55 -13.51 5.64
C ILE A 163 -19.45 -14.49 4.88
N ALA A 164 -20.63 -14.01 4.46
CA ALA A 164 -21.50 -14.76 3.58
C ALA A 164 -20.93 -14.89 2.15
N SER A 165 -21.46 -15.85 1.39
CA SER A 165 -21.20 -15.97 -0.04
C SER A 165 -21.56 -14.65 -0.75
N ASN A 166 -20.68 -14.17 -1.64
CA ASN A 166 -20.78 -12.90 -2.38
C ASN A 166 -20.64 -11.59 -1.56
N THR A 167 -20.34 -11.65 -0.26
CA THR A 167 -19.95 -10.46 0.50
C THR A 167 -18.44 -10.22 0.35
N ARG A 168 -18.02 -8.95 0.33
CA ARG A 168 -16.60 -8.55 0.38
C ARG A 168 -16.33 -7.78 1.68
N LYS A 169 -15.32 -8.21 2.44
CA LYS A 169 -14.83 -7.49 3.62
C LYS A 169 -13.70 -6.54 3.29
N TYR A 170 -12.83 -6.95 2.36
CA TYR A 170 -11.65 -6.20 1.96
C TYR A 170 -11.67 -5.89 0.46
N PHE A 171 -11.04 -4.79 0.06
CA PHE A 171 -10.70 -4.45 -1.31
C PHE A 171 -9.19 -4.54 -1.51
N VAL A 172 -8.76 -4.81 -2.75
CA VAL A 172 -7.35 -4.85 -3.13
C VAL A 172 -7.14 -3.88 -4.30
N THR A 173 -6.14 -3.03 -4.17
CA THR A 173 -5.79 -1.98 -5.14
C THR A 173 -4.27 -1.72 -5.12
N GLY A 174 -3.78 -0.72 -5.84
CA GLY A 174 -2.36 -0.38 -5.91
C GLY A 174 -2.12 0.93 -6.67
N GLY A 175 -0.87 1.19 -7.05
CA GLY A 175 -0.50 2.41 -7.76
C GLY A 175 -0.68 3.67 -6.91
N VAL A 176 -0.42 3.56 -5.61
CA VAL A 176 -0.46 4.71 -4.68
C VAL A 176 0.94 5.27 -4.51
N GLU A 177 1.15 6.46 -5.06
CA GLU A 177 2.35 7.24 -4.86
C GLU A 177 2.28 7.98 -3.52
N TYR A 178 3.42 8.11 -2.84
CA TYR A 178 3.54 8.84 -1.58
C TYR A 178 4.67 9.86 -1.63
N SER A 179 4.47 11.01 -0.98
CA SER A 179 5.44 12.10 -0.92
C SER A 179 5.33 12.88 0.40
N HIS A 180 6.39 13.59 0.78
CA HIS A 180 6.37 14.44 1.98
C HIS A 180 5.51 15.71 1.83
N SER A 181 5.08 16.06 0.61
CA SER A 181 4.28 17.26 0.41
C SER A 181 3.43 17.20 -0.86
N ALA A 182 2.28 17.88 -0.84
CA ALA A 182 1.34 17.93 -1.95
C ALA A 182 1.86 18.51 -3.28
N ARG A 183 3.06 19.10 -3.29
CA ARG A 183 3.72 19.60 -4.50
C ARG A 183 5.07 18.92 -4.76
N GLY A 184 5.48 17.99 -3.90
CA GLY A 184 6.72 17.24 -4.05
C GLY A 184 6.61 16.14 -5.10
N SER A 185 7.78 15.72 -5.58
CA SER A 185 7.93 14.48 -6.35
C SER A 185 7.58 13.28 -5.47
N ALA A 186 7.01 12.24 -6.09
CA ALA A 186 6.80 10.96 -5.41
C ALA A 186 8.14 10.40 -4.91
N ILE A 187 8.15 9.92 -3.67
CA ILE A 187 9.28 9.25 -3.03
C ILE A 187 9.26 7.76 -3.36
N GLY A 188 8.06 7.22 -3.58
CA GLY A 188 7.84 5.87 -4.04
C GLY A 188 6.38 5.64 -4.40
N GLU A 189 6.13 4.42 -4.84
CA GLU A 189 4.82 3.88 -5.20
C GLU A 189 4.63 2.57 -4.45
N LEU A 190 3.39 2.23 -4.11
CA LEU A 190 3.02 0.93 -3.55
C LEU A 190 2.31 0.12 -4.62
N ASP A 191 2.86 -1.04 -4.92
CA ASP A 191 2.30 -1.94 -5.92
C ASP A 191 0.98 -2.55 -5.45
N VAL A 192 0.81 -2.83 -4.15
CA VAL A 192 -0.40 -3.49 -3.60
C VAL A 192 -0.81 -2.91 -2.25
N LEU A 193 -2.11 -2.65 -2.10
CA LEU A 193 -2.79 -2.29 -0.86
C LEU A 193 -4.00 -3.20 -0.62
N VAL A 194 -4.23 -3.58 0.63
CA VAL A 194 -5.45 -4.27 1.09
C VAL A 194 -6.14 -3.39 2.12
N GLY A 195 -7.38 -2.98 1.83
CA GLY A 195 -8.16 -2.11 2.70
C GLY A 195 -9.49 -2.72 3.11
N ASP A 196 -9.97 -2.34 4.29
CA ASP A 196 -11.30 -2.70 4.78
C ASP A 196 -12.39 -1.89 4.06
N VAL A 197 -13.41 -2.59 3.54
CA VAL A 197 -14.47 -1.98 2.72
C VAL A 197 -15.33 -1.01 3.53
N GLN A 198 -15.48 -1.19 4.85
CA GLN A 198 -16.35 -0.34 5.66
C GLN A 198 -15.62 0.89 6.19
N THR A 199 -14.39 0.70 6.67
CA THR A 199 -13.61 1.74 7.36
C THR A 199 -12.57 2.42 6.49
N CYS A 200 -12.31 1.90 5.29
CA CYS A 200 -11.25 2.32 4.37
C CYS A 200 -9.84 2.27 4.98
N LYS A 201 -9.66 1.61 6.13
CA LYS A 201 -8.36 1.40 6.77
C LYS A 201 -7.55 0.42 5.94
N ILE A 202 -6.30 0.76 5.66
CA ILE A 202 -5.34 -0.12 5.00
C ILE A 202 -4.78 -1.06 6.06
N ILE A 203 -5.03 -2.34 5.89
CA ILE A 203 -4.62 -3.38 6.84
C ILE A 203 -3.37 -4.13 6.39
N ALA A 204 -3.07 -4.07 5.09
CA ALA A 204 -1.84 -4.60 4.53
C ALA A 204 -1.37 -3.79 3.34
N TYR A 205 -0.06 -3.75 3.12
CA TYR A 205 0.53 -3.29 1.87
C TYR A 205 1.64 -4.23 1.42
N GLY A 206 1.94 -4.24 0.13
CA GLY A 206 2.95 -5.13 -0.41
C GLY A 206 3.48 -4.69 -1.75
N GLU A 207 4.51 -5.42 -2.17
CA GLU A 207 5.33 -5.06 -3.32
C GLU A 207 5.42 -6.24 -4.29
N ALA A 208 5.19 -5.99 -5.58
CA ALA A 208 5.17 -7.00 -6.62
C ALA A 208 6.43 -6.92 -7.49
N LYS A 209 7.14 -8.02 -7.67
CA LYS A 209 8.33 -8.05 -8.54
C LYS A 209 8.38 -9.32 -9.35
N LEU A 210 8.51 -9.19 -10.67
CA LEU A 210 8.60 -10.32 -11.61
C LEU A 210 9.86 -11.19 -11.49
N GLY A 211 10.93 -10.65 -10.91
CA GLY A 211 12.21 -11.33 -10.83
C GLY A 211 12.48 -11.85 -9.43
N ALA A 212 12.72 -13.15 -9.26
CA ALA A 212 13.09 -13.74 -7.98
C ALA A 212 14.36 -13.09 -7.35
N HIS A 213 15.28 -12.58 -8.19
CA HIS A 213 16.46 -11.82 -7.75
C HIS A 213 16.14 -10.42 -7.20
N ARG A 214 14.89 -9.95 -7.30
CA ARG A 214 14.45 -8.63 -6.87
C ARG A 214 13.81 -8.62 -5.48
N SER A 215 13.86 -9.72 -4.72
CA SER A 215 13.32 -9.78 -3.36
C SER A 215 13.87 -8.67 -2.48
N ARG A 216 15.19 -8.44 -2.53
CA ARG A 216 15.85 -7.33 -1.83
C ARG A 216 15.22 -5.97 -2.18
N LYS A 217 15.00 -5.71 -3.48
CA LYS A 217 14.37 -4.46 -3.92
C LYS A 217 12.93 -4.34 -3.42
N ALA A 218 12.19 -5.45 -3.38
CA ALA A 218 10.83 -5.46 -2.87
C ALA A 218 10.78 -5.02 -1.39
N TRP A 219 11.64 -5.61 -0.57
CA TRP A 219 11.76 -5.26 0.85
C TRP A 219 12.33 -3.86 1.08
N GLU A 220 13.23 -3.37 0.22
CA GLU A 220 13.69 -1.98 0.25
C GLU A 220 12.52 -0.99 0.00
N GLN A 221 11.59 -1.31 -0.91
CA GLN A 221 10.41 -0.46 -1.15
C GLN A 221 9.46 -0.46 0.07
N ILE A 222 9.20 -1.65 0.65
CA ILE A 222 8.39 -1.83 1.86
C ILE A 222 8.98 -1.04 3.03
N ASN A 223 10.28 -1.19 3.28
CA ASN A 223 10.97 -0.48 4.37
C ASN A 223 10.97 1.03 4.16
N ARG A 224 11.12 1.51 2.92
CA ARG A 224 11.03 2.95 2.62
C ARG A 224 9.63 3.49 2.93
N PHE A 225 8.57 2.77 2.60
CA PHE A 225 7.22 3.19 2.94
C PHE A 225 6.97 3.14 4.46
N HIS A 226 7.47 2.11 5.15
CA HIS A 226 7.41 2.07 6.61
C HIS A 226 8.12 3.26 7.27
N HIS A 227 9.31 3.64 6.77
CA HIS A 227 10.02 4.82 7.24
C HIS A 227 9.28 6.13 6.94
N PHE A 228 8.60 6.19 5.79
CA PHE A 228 7.73 7.31 5.47
C PHE A 228 6.60 7.45 6.50
N LEU A 229 5.89 6.36 6.83
CA LEU A 229 4.81 6.35 7.83
C LEU A 229 5.31 6.69 9.24
N THR A 230 6.40 6.08 9.69
CA THR A 230 6.99 6.38 11.01
C THR A 230 7.49 7.82 11.09
N GLY A 231 8.01 8.36 9.98
CA GLY A 231 8.35 9.77 9.84
C GLY A 231 7.15 10.73 9.94
N GLN A 232 5.93 10.26 9.66
CA GLN A 232 4.69 11.02 9.90
C GLN A 232 4.20 10.93 11.37
N GLY A 233 4.93 10.19 12.24
CA GLY A 233 4.57 10.01 13.64
C GLY A 233 3.77 8.74 13.94
N TYR A 234 3.58 7.84 12.97
CA TYR A 234 2.87 6.58 13.22
C TYR A 234 3.75 5.54 13.91
N ASN A 235 3.25 5.00 15.02
CA ASN A 235 3.87 3.86 15.70
C ASN A 235 3.27 2.54 15.17
N ILE A 236 3.81 2.05 14.06
CA ILE A 236 3.33 0.85 13.36
C ILE A 236 4.30 -0.30 13.58
N GLN A 237 3.81 -1.39 14.15
CA GLN A 237 4.51 -2.67 14.12
C GLN A 237 4.22 -3.35 12.78
N LEU A 238 5.28 -3.74 12.06
CA LEU A 238 5.13 -4.56 10.86
C LEU A 238 4.99 -6.03 11.23
N GLU A 239 4.07 -6.71 10.57
CA GLU A 239 3.89 -8.16 10.65
C GLU A 239 3.96 -8.76 9.24
N LEU A 240 4.64 -9.89 9.08
CA LEU A 240 4.66 -10.59 7.80
C LEU A 240 3.30 -11.25 7.55
N LEU A 241 2.74 -11.01 6.37
CA LEU A 241 1.51 -11.69 5.96
C LEU A 241 1.75 -13.22 5.93
N PRO A 242 0.92 -14.03 6.62
CA PRO A 242 1.12 -15.48 6.66
C PRO A 242 0.95 -16.11 5.28
N THR A 243 1.85 -17.02 4.92
CA THR A 243 1.87 -17.68 3.60
C THR A 243 0.72 -18.67 3.38
N GLY A 244 0.00 -19.07 4.43
CA GLY A 244 -1.06 -20.08 4.37
C GLY A 244 -2.48 -19.62 4.78
N ASN A 245 -2.63 -18.52 5.52
CA ASN A 245 -3.93 -17.97 5.94
C ASN A 245 -3.83 -16.45 5.95
N ILE A 246 -4.22 -15.85 4.82
CA ILE A 246 -3.97 -14.43 4.55
C ILE A 246 -4.71 -13.52 5.56
N PHE A 247 -5.88 -13.93 6.08
CA PHE A 247 -6.58 -13.23 7.18
C PHE A 247 -7.45 -14.22 7.96
N ARG A 248 -7.14 -14.44 9.26
CA ARG A 248 -8.02 -15.11 10.23
C ARG A 248 -8.65 -14.07 11.15
#